data_AF-A0A5C4JTZ8-F1
#
_entry.id   AF-A0A5C4JTZ8-F1
#
_cell.length_a   1.000
_cell.length_b   1.000
_cell.length_c   1.000
_cell.angle_alpha   90.00
_cell.angle_beta   90.00
_cell.angle_gamma   90.00
#
_symmetry.space_group_name_H-M   'P 1'
#
loop_
_entity.id
_entity.type
_entity.pdbx_description
1 polymer ?
#
loop_
_entity_poly.entity_id
_entity_poly.type
_entity_poly.pdbx_seq_one_letter_code
_entity_poly.pdbx_strand_id
1 'polypeptide(L)'
;MVRAFLTFTDWTARIAQTIAMVLLYCFCAMMLAEVFSRGFLSRSLAFSWEYSAFAMCGVFLLGLGPALQHGTQVRVSLLLSRGPRFARLVDIAATLVGLVLACLLLEAFWTVFHASFTRGLRQSSFMNTPLAIPQALAVAGAAEFVLAMAARLLRLLLGLEPELEREAEDG
;
A
#
# COMPACT_ATOMS: atom_id res chain seq x y z
N MET A 1 -16.61 19.38 -7.12
CA MET A 1 -15.47 18.67 -7.73
C MET A 1 -14.49 18.16 -6.68
N VAL A 2 -13.87 19.03 -5.88
CA VAL A 2 -12.93 18.65 -4.80
C VAL A 2 -13.48 17.56 -3.85
N ARG A 3 -14.69 17.74 -3.31
CA ARG A 3 -15.30 16.74 -2.40
C ARG A 3 -15.48 15.37 -3.07
N ALA A 4 -15.89 15.36 -4.34
CA ALA A 4 -16.09 14.12 -5.10
C ALA A 4 -14.77 13.35 -5.29
N PHE A 5 -13.66 14.07 -5.50
CA PHE A 5 -12.32 13.47 -5.60
C PHE A 5 -11.86 12.87 -4.26
N LEU A 6 -12.09 13.57 -3.14
CA LEU A 6 -11.75 13.06 -1.81
C LEU A 6 -12.58 11.80 -1.48
N THR A 7 -13.90 11.83 -1.71
CA THR A 7 -14.74 10.65 -1.47
C THR A 7 -14.39 9.47 -2.36
N PHE A 8 -13.95 9.73 -3.59
CA PHE A 8 -13.47 8.67 -4.49
C PHE A 8 -12.20 8.03 -3.94
N THR A 9 -11.23 8.86 -3.48
CA THR A 9 -9.98 8.38 -2.89
C THR A 9 -10.24 7.57 -1.63
N ASP A 10 -11.12 8.06 -0.75
CA ASP A 10 -11.49 7.36 0.49
C ASP A 10 -12.18 6.01 0.20
N TRP A 11 -13.02 5.96 -0.83
CA TRP A 11 -13.68 4.72 -1.28
C TRP A 11 -12.65 3.71 -1.83
N THR A 12 -11.73 4.14 -2.69
CA THR A 12 -10.66 3.27 -3.22
C THR A 12 -9.75 2.76 -2.12
N ALA A 13 -9.44 3.60 -1.12
CA ALA A 13 -8.60 3.24 0.01
C ALA A 13 -9.25 2.18 0.90
N ARG A 14 -10.57 2.29 1.15
CA ARG A 14 -11.33 1.26 1.88
C ARG A 14 -11.26 -0.09 1.18
N ILE A 15 -11.42 -0.12 -0.14
CA ILE A 15 -11.31 -1.35 -0.93
C ILE A 15 -9.90 -1.94 -0.83
N ALA A 16 -8.86 -1.11 -1.03
CA ALA A 16 -7.47 -1.53 -0.93
C ALA A 16 -7.16 -2.11 0.47
N GLN A 17 -7.64 -1.44 1.53
CA GLN A 17 -7.49 -1.90 2.91
C GLN A 17 -8.19 -3.24 3.16
N THR A 18 -9.43 -3.42 2.69
CA THR A 18 -10.14 -4.71 2.83
C THR A 18 -9.40 -5.83 2.12
N ILE A 19 -8.91 -5.58 0.89
CA ILE A 19 -8.12 -6.57 0.15
C ILE A 19 -6.83 -6.90 0.90
N ALA A 20 -6.13 -5.89 1.42
CA ALA A 20 -4.92 -6.09 2.23
C ALA A 20 -5.20 -6.93 3.47
N MET A 21 -6.31 -6.68 4.19
CA MET A 21 -6.69 -7.49 5.35
C MET A 21 -6.96 -8.95 4.98
N VAL A 22 -7.72 -9.20 3.91
CA VAL A 22 -7.98 -10.57 3.42
C VAL A 22 -6.67 -11.28 3.06
N LEU A 23 -5.77 -10.60 2.34
CA LEU A 23 -4.46 -11.16 1.99
C LEU A 23 -3.61 -11.46 3.23
N LEU A 24 -3.66 -10.61 4.26
CA LEU A 24 -2.97 -10.83 5.53
C LEU A 24 -3.50 -12.08 6.24
N TYR A 25 -4.82 -12.27 6.32
CA TYR A 25 -5.41 -13.48 6.89
C TYR A 25 -5.02 -14.73 6.09
N CYS A 26 -5.05 -14.66 4.76
CA CYS A 26 -4.61 -15.75 3.90
C CYS A 26 -3.13 -16.09 4.10
N PHE A 27 -2.27 -15.09 4.20
CA PHE A 27 -0.84 -15.26 4.51
C PHE A 27 -0.64 -15.95 5.87
N CYS A 28 -1.31 -15.48 6.92
CA CYS A 28 -1.24 -16.07 8.25
C CYS A 28 -1.71 -17.53 8.24
N ALA A 29 -2.85 -17.81 7.61
CA ALA A 29 -3.38 -19.17 7.49
C ALA A 29 -2.42 -20.11 6.73
N MET A 30 -1.82 -19.62 5.64
CA MET A 30 -0.84 -20.36 4.85
C MET A 30 0.42 -20.67 5.66
N MET A 31 0.95 -19.69 6.39
CA MET A 31 2.15 -19.86 7.22
C MET A 31 1.89 -20.81 8.40
N LEU A 32 0.71 -20.75 9.01
CA LEU A 32 0.29 -21.73 10.02
C LEU A 32 0.24 -23.14 9.40
N ALA A 33 -0.40 -23.30 8.25
CA ALA A 33 -0.47 -24.59 7.56
C ALA A 33 0.92 -25.15 7.22
N GLU A 34 1.86 -24.30 6.79
CA GLU A 34 3.26 -24.69 6.54
C GLU A 34 3.96 -25.18 7.81
N VAL A 35 3.82 -24.45 8.93
CA VAL A 35 4.41 -24.83 10.22
C VAL A 35 3.82 -26.16 10.72
N PHE A 36 2.50 -26.33 10.64
CA PHE A 36 1.83 -27.59 10.97
C PHE A 36 2.30 -28.74 10.07
N SER A 37 2.40 -28.54 8.76
CA SER A 37 2.84 -29.57 7.81
C SER A 37 4.28 -30.03 8.11
N ARG A 38 5.19 -29.09 8.37
CA ARG A 38 6.57 -29.42 8.74
C ARG A 38 6.66 -30.16 10.07
N GLY A 39 5.88 -29.74 11.05
CA GLY A 39 5.89 -30.34 12.39
C GLY A 39 5.29 -31.75 12.43
N PHE A 40 4.14 -31.97 11.79
CA PHE A 40 3.39 -33.23 11.92
C PHE A 40 3.60 -34.19 10.74
N LEU A 41 3.76 -33.67 9.52
CA LEU A 41 3.87 -34.50 8.31
C LEU A 41 5.32 -34.63 7.81
N SER A 42 6.27 -33.91 8.43
CA SER A 42 7.68 -33.85 8.02
C SER A 42 7.86 -33.49 6.54
N ARG A 43 6.90 -32.79 5.95
CA ARG A 43 6.91 -32.30 4.56
C ARG A 43 6.70 -30.79 4.55
N SER A 44 7.28 -30.11 3.58
CA SER A 44 7.10 -28.67 3.35
C SER A 44 6.21 -28.45 2.14
N LEU A 45 5.32 -27.47 2.21
CA LEU A 45 4.49 -27.05 1.07
C LEU A 45 5.36 -26.14 0.21
N ALA A 46 5.92 -26.68 -0.88
CA ALA A 46 6.85 -25.94 -1.74
C ALA A 46 6.29 -24.61 -2.29
N PHE A 47 4.96 -24.50 -2.43
CA PHE A 47 4.30 -23.27 -2.90
C PHE A 47 4.13 -22.20 -1.81
N SER A 48 4.13 -22.58 -0.53
CA SER A 48 3.80 -21.65 0.56
C SER A 48 4.74 -20.45 0.56
N TRP A 49 6.02 -20.68 0.30
CA TRP A 49 7.04 -19.63 0.28
C TRP A 49 6.77 -18.54 -0.78
N GLU A 50 6.40 -18.94 -2.00
CA GLU A 50 6.15 -18.00 -3.10
C GLU A 50 4.88 -17.19 -2.88
N TYR A 51 3.78 -17.86 -2.54
CA TYR A 51 2.49 -17.19 -2.35
C TYR A 51 2.48 -16.34 -1.08
N SER A 52 3.22 -16.73 -0.05
CA SER A 52 3.42 -15.90 1.13
C SER A 52 4.17 -14.61 0.80
N ALA A 53 5.20 -14.66 -0.03
CA ALA A 53 5.91 -13.46 -0.48
C ALA A 53 5.01 -12.53 -1.30
N PHE A 54 4.19 -13.10 -2.21
CA PHE A 54 3.23 -12.32 -2.99
C PHE A 54 2.14 -11.68 -2.14
N ALA A 55 1.55 -12.45 -1.21
CA ALA A 55 0.55 -11.94 -0.29
C ALA A 55 1.12 -10.79 0.56
N MET A 56 2.32 -10.98 1.13
CA MET A 56 2.99 -9.98 1.95
C MET A 56 3.31 -8.69 1.17
N CYS A 57 3.79 -8.81 -0.07
CA CYS A 57 3.99 -7.66 -0.96
C CYS A 57 2.66 -6.91 -1.22
N GLY A 58 1.59 -7.65 -1.49
CA GLY A 58 0.24 -7.11 -1.66
C GLY A 58 -0.26 -6.34 -0.44
N VAL A 59 -0.11 -6.93 0.76
CA VAL A 59 -0.49 -6.30 2.03
C VAL A 59 0.25 -4.97 2.22
N PHE A 60 1.57 -4.94 2.00
CA PHE A 60 2.35 -3.72 2.17
C PHE A 60 1.97 -2.62 1.19
N LEU A 61 1.83 -2.96 -0.09
CA LEU A 61 1.58 -1.96 -1.12
C LEU A 61 0.13 -1.44 -1.09
N LEU A 62 -0.85 -2.31 -0.87
CA LEU A 62 -2.26 -1.89 -0.73
C LEU A 62 -2.54 -1.17 0.60
N GLY A 63 -1.74 -1.45 1.64
CA GLY A 63 -1.86 -0.79 2.93
C GLY A 63 -1.24 0.61 2.98
N LEU A 64 -0.43 0.99 1.98
CA LEU A 64 0.39 2.20 2.02
C LEU A 64 -0.43 3.50 2.04
N GLY A 65 -1.42 3.66 1.15
CA GLY A 65 -2.26 4.85 1.13
C GLY A 65 -3.32 4.90 2.24
N PRO A 66 -4.01 3.81 2.64
CA PRO A 66 -4.87 3.84 3.82
C PRO A 66 -4.07 4.19 5.09
N ALA A 67 -2.86 3.65 5.26
CA ALA A 67 -1.98 3.99 6.37
C ALA A 67 -1.60 5.48 6.38
N LEU A 68 -1.30 6.06 5.21
CA LEU A 68 -1.02 7.48 5.06
C LEU A 68 -2.22 8.34 5.45
N GLN A 69 -3.43 7.96 5.03
CA GLN A 69 -4.66 8.73 5.30
C GLN A 69 -5.00 8.81 6.79
N HIS A 70 -4.65 7.77 7.56
CA HIS A 70 -4.87 7.74 9.02
C HIS A 70 -3.67 8.25 9.84
N GLY A 71 -2.72 8.94 9.21
CA GLY A 71 -1.65 9.66 9.93
C GLY A 71 -0.61 8.79 10.63
N THR A 72 -0.42 7.54 10.21
CA THR A 72 0.45 6.60 10.93
C THR A 72 1.96 6.83 10.76
N GLN A 73 2.43 7.57 9.74
CA GLN A 73 3.87 7.61 9.40
C GLN A 73 4.51 8.97 9.11
N VAL A 74 3.76 10.06 8.84
CA VAL A 74 4.36 11.34 8.38
C VAL A 74 3.93 12.51 9.26
N ARG A 75 4.37 12.52 10.52
CA ARG A 75 4.49 13.77 11.27
C ARG A 75 5.96 14.12 11.46
N VAL A 76 6.36 15.24 10.89
CA VAL A 76 7.60 15.92 11.26
C VAL A 76 7.37 16.63 12.60
N SER A 77 7.02 15.87 13.64
CA SER A 77 6.71 16.36 15.00
C SER A 77 7.83 17.23 15.57
N LEU A 78 9.07 17.02 15.07
CA LEU A 78 10.29 17.66 15.55
C LEU A 78 10.53 19.08 14.98
N LEU A 79 9.84 19.51 13.91
CA LEU A 79 10.02 20.86 13.31
C LEU A 79 8.94 21.88 13.69
N LEU A 80 7.93 21.49 14.48
CA LEU A 80 6.79 22.35 14.85
C LEU A 80 7.14 23.48 15.84
N SER A 81 8.38 23.56 16.32
CA SER A 81 8.81 24.58 17.30
C SER A 81 8.95 26.00 16.75
N ARG A 82 8.82 26.21 15.43
CA ARG A 82 8.98 27.53 14.77
C ARG A 82 7.68 28.19 14.28
N GLY A 83 6.51 27.62 14.62
CA GLY A 83 5.20 28.24 14.40
C GLY A 83 4.34 27.63 13.30
N PRO A 84 3.01 27.89 13.31
CA PRO A 84 2.01 27.13 12.53
C PRO A 84 2.12 27.31 11.01
N ARG A 85 2.64 28.46 10.54
CA ARG A 85 2.82 28.73 9.10
C ARG A 85 4.01 27.96 8.52
N PHE A 86 5.11 27.87 9.29
CA PHE A 86 6.30 27.14 8.86
C PHE A 86 6.06 25.64 8.82
N ALA A 87 5.36 25.11 9.83
CA ALA A 87 4.95 23.70 9.86
C ALA A 87 4.13 23.32 8.62
N ARG A 88 3.14 24.14 8.24
CA ARG A 88 2.32 23.91 7.04
C ARG A 88 3.15 23.91 5.74
N LEU A 89 4.11 24.83 5.60
CA LEU A 89 4.96 24.87 4.40
C LEU A 89 5.84 23.63 4.29
N VAL A 90 6.40 23.18 5.42
CA VAL A 90 7.19 21.94 5.49
C VAL A 90 6.32 20.73 5.16
N ASP A 91 5.09 20.65 5.66
CA ASP A 91 4.16 19.55 5.34
C ASP A 91 3.79 19.53 3.86
N ILE A 92 3.56 20.69 3.24
CA ILE A 92 3.30 20.78 1.79
C ILE A 92 4.53 20.30 1.01
N ALA A 93 5.72 20.78 1.37
CA ALA A 93 6.96 20.38 0.70
C ALA A 93 7.22 18.87 0.86
N ALA A 94 7.04 18.31 2.05
CA ALA A 94 7.16 16.88 2.31
C ALA A 94 6.13 16.07 1.53
N THR A 95 4.89 16.55 1.42
CA THR A 95 3.84 15.89 0.62
C THR A 95 4.16 15.93 -0.87
N LEU A 96 4.71 17.03 -1.38
CA LEU A 96 5.13 17.13 -2.78
C LEU A 96 6.25 16.14 -3.10
N VAL A 97 7.27 16.06 -2.23
CA VAL A 97 8.34 15.07 -2.38
C VAL A 97 7.77 13.65 -2.30
N GLY A 98 6.89 13.38 -1.33
CA GLY A 98 6.22 12.09 -1.19
C GLY A 98 5.40 11.71 -2.44
N LEU A 99 4.68 12.67 -3.03
CA LEU A 99 3.91 12.47 -4.25
C LEU A 99 4.80 12.15 -5.46
N VAL A 100 5.93 12.86 -5.60
CA VAL A 100 6.92 12.57 -6.65
C VAL A 100 7.47 11.15 -6.50
N LEU A 101 7.86 10.77 -5.28
CA LEU A 101 8.34 9.41 -4.99
C LEU A 101 7.26 8.35 -5.25
N ALA A 102 6.00 8.63 -4.90
CA ALA A 102 4.87 7.75 -5.18
C ALA A 102 4.67 7.53 -6.69
N CYS A 103 4.77 8.60 -7.49
CA CYS A 103 4.69 8.51 -8.95
C CYS A 103 5.85 7.68 -9.55
N LEU A 104 7.08 7.91 -9.08
CA LEU A 104 8.24 7.11 -9.49
C LEU A 104 8.08 5.63 -9.14
N LEU A 105 7.53 5.34 -7.96
CA LEU A 105 7.22 3.99 -7.53
C LEU A 105 6.20 3.31 -8.44
N LEU A 106 5.12 4.02 -8.79
CA LEU A 106 4.09 3.54 -9.72
C LEU A 106 4.68 3.27 -11.11
N GLU A 107 5.51 4.17 -11.63
CA GLU A 107 6.19 4.00 -12.92
C GLU A 107 7.10 2.76 -12.92
N ALA A 108 7.87 2.57 -11.85
CA ALA A 108 8.76 1.41 -11.70
C ALA A 108 7.95 0.09 -11.70
N PHE A 109 6.89 0.00 -10.90
CA PHE A 109 6.04 -1.18 -10.87
C PHE A 109 5.32 -1.42 -12.19
N TRP A 110 4.83 -0.36 -12.83
CA TRP A 110 4.17 -0.46 -14.13
C TRP A 110 5.11 -1.01 -15.20
N THR A 111 6.35 -0.51 -15.23
CA THR A 111 7.38 -0.95 -16.18
C THR A 111 7.67 -2.44 -16.03
N VAL A 112 7.83 -2.91 -14.79
CA VAL A 112 8.09 -4.33 -14.49
C VAL A 112 6.87 -5.19 -14.82
N PHE A 113 5.67 -4.74 -14.46
CA PHE A 113 4.41 -5.42 -14.78
C PHE A 113 4.23 -5.56 -16.30
N HIS A 114 4.37 -4.46 -17.04
CA HIS A 114 4.20 -4.44 -18.49
C HIS A 114 5.21 -5.34 -19.20
N ALA A 115 6.48 -5.32 -18.76
CA ALA A 115 7.49 -6.23 -19.28
C ALA A 115 7.14 -7.70 -19.02
N SER A 116 6.65 -8.04 -17.83
CA SER A 116 6.25 -9.41 -17.50
C SER A 116 5.00 -9.86 -18.25
N PHE A 117 4.03 -8.97 -18.41
CA PHE A 117 2.79 -9.24 -19.13
C PHE A 117 3.05 -9.50 -20.62
N THR A 118 3.80 -8.62 -21.27
CA THR A 118 4.11 -8.72 -22.71
C THR A 118 5.01 -9.91 -23.05
N ARG A 119 5.98 -10.23 -22.18
CA ARG A 119 6.90 -11.35 -22.38
C ARG A 119 6.39 -12.68 -21.81
N GLY A 120 5.20 -12.68 -21.20
CA GLY A 120 4.62 -13.86 -20.56
C GLY A 120 5.53 -14.45 -19.47
N LEU A 121 6.25 -13.60 -18.72
CA LEU A 121 7.22 -14.05 -17.73
C LEU A 121 6.50 -14.83 -16.63
N ARG A 122 7.07 -15.98 -16.30
CA ARG A 122 6.62 -16.85 -15.22
C ARG A 122 7.74 -17.05 -14.22
N GLN A 123 7.35 -17.20 -12.97
CA GLN A 123 8.30 -17.40 -11.89
C GLN A 123 9.04 -18.72 -12.11
N SER A 124 10.36 -18.72 -11.98
CA SER A 124 11.23 -19.89 -12.24
C SER A 124 11.13 -21.00 -11.19
N SER A 125 10.07 -20.98 -10.39
CA SER A 125 9.83 -21.93 -9.31
C SER A 125 8.82 -23.00 -9.70
N PHE A 126 8.59 -23.98 -8.82
CA PHE A 126 7.76 -25.17 -9.08
C PHE A 126 6.36 -24.87 -9.61
N MET A 127 5.76 -23.74 -9.18
CA MET A 127 4.39 -23.40 -9.54
C MET A 127 4.26 -22.64 -10.87
N ASN A 128 5.37 -22.20 -11.45
CA ASN A 128 5.40 -21.50 -12.75
C ASN A 128 4.36 -20.37 -12.87
N THR A 129 4.14 -19.65 -11.76
CA THR A 129 3.08 -18.65 -11.63
C THR A 129 3.38 -17.46 -12.55
N PRO A 130 2.40 -16.96 -13.33
CA PRO A 130 2.58 -15.74 -14.11
C PRO A 130 2.89 -14.54 -13.20
N LEU A 131 4.05 -13.90 -13.39
CA LEU A 131 4.48 -12.76 -12.55
C LEU A 131 3.56 -11.53 -12.70
N ALA A 132 2.84 -11.44 -13.82
CA ALA A 132 1.92 -10.35 -14.06
C ALA A 132 0.84 -10.22 -12.96
N ILE A 133 0.40 -11.33 -12.36
CA ILE A 133 -0.64 -11.32 -11.32
C ILE A 133 -0.16 -10.61 -10.03
N PRO A 134 0.92 -11.06 -9.37
CA PRO A 134 1.42 -10.37 -8.17
C PRO A 134 1.92 -8.96 -8.47
N GLN A 135 2.46 -8.70 -9.67
CA GLN A 135 2.90 -7.37 -10.06
C GLN A 135 1.73 -6.41 -10.32
N ALA A 136 0.59 -6.90 -10.82
CA ALA A 136 -0.62 -6.08 -10.97
C ALA A 136 -1.11 -5.58 -9.61
N LEU A 137 -1.03 -6.41 -8.57
CA LEU A 137 -1.37 -6.02 -7.21
C LEU A 137 -0.44 -4.93 -6.69
N ALA A 138 0.85 -5.02 -7.00
CA ALA A 138 1.84 -4.01 -6.66
C ALA A 138 1.57 -2.67 -7.36
N VAL A 139 1.22 -2.70 -8.65
CA VAL A 139 0.79 -1.52 -9.41
C VAL A 139 -0.45 -0.89 -8.78
N ALA A 140 -1.45 -1.71 -8.41
CA ALA A 140 -2.68 -1.23 -7.80
C ALA A 140 -2.42 -0.52 -6.45
N GLY A 141 -1.57 -1.09 -5.59
CA GLY A 141 -1.17 -0.45 -4.33
C GLY A 141 -0.38 0.84 -4.54
N ALA A 142 0.56 0.88 -5.49
CA ALA A 142 1.29 2.10 -5.80
C ALA A 142 0.38 3.19 -6.38
N ALA A 143 -0.61 2.83 -7.20
CA ALA A 143 -1.59 3.76 -7.74
C ALA A 143 -2.48 4.35 -6.62
N GLU A 144 -2.94 3.52 -5.69
CA GLU A 144 -3.69 3.98 -4.53
C GLU A 144 -2.84 4.92 -3.66
N PHE A 145 -1.54 4.63 -3.45
CA PHE A 145 -0.65 5.52 -2.71
C PHE A 145 -0.48 6.89 -3.37
N VAL A 146 -0.42 6.95 -4.70
CA VAL A 146 -0.42 8.23 -5.45
C VAL A 146 -1.71 9.01 -5.20
N LEU A 147 -2.87 8.34 -5.24
CA LEU A 147 -4.16 8.95 -4.94
C LEU A 147 -4.19 9.50 -3.50
N ALA A 148 -3.71 8.72 -2.52
CA ALA A 148 -3.65 9.13 -1.13
C ALA A 148 -2.74 10.37 -0.93
N MET A 149 -1.58 10.42 -1.58
CA MET A 149 -0.68 11.59 -1.56
C MET A 149 -1.32 12.81 -2.22
N ALA A 150 -2.02 12.64 -3.34
CA ALA A 150 -2.73 13.72 -4.02
C ALA A 150 -3.89 14.27 -3.16
N ALA A 151 -4.65 13.39 -2.50
CA ALA A 151 -5.70 13.78 -1.57
C ALA A 151 -5.14 14.52 -0.35
N ARG A 152 -4.01 14.06 0.21
CA ARG A 152 -3.30 14.75 1.31
C ARG A 152 -2.84 16.15 0.88
N LEU A 153 -2.25 16.29 -0.29
CA LEU A 153 -1.82 17.58 -0.83
C LEU A 153 -3.02 18.53 -0.99
N LEU A 154 -4.13 18.02 -1.53
CA LEU A 154 -5.35 18.81 -1.70
C LEU A 154 -5.94 19.27 -0.35
N ARG A 155 -5.97 18.40 0.67
CA ARG A 155 -6.40 18.76 2.04
C ARG A 155 -5.52 19.87 2.63
N LEU A 156 -4.19 19.77 2.48
CA LEU A 156 -3.24 20.79 2.94
C LEU A 156 -3.43 22.15 2.23
N LEU A 157 -3.65 22.14 0.91
CA LEU A 157 -3.89 23.37 0.13
C LEU A 157 -5.21 24.05 0.50
N LEU A 158 -6.22 23.27 0.89
CA LEU A 158 -7.52 23.79 1.36
C LEU A 158 -7.50 24.21 2.84
N GLY A 159 -6.38 23.98 3.55
CA GLY A 159 -6.26 24.25 4.98
C GLY A 159 -7.10 23.32 5.86
N LEU A 160 -7.52 22.17 5.32
CA LEU A 160 -8.18 21.10 6.06
C LEU A 160 -7.15 20.27 6.81
N GLU A 161 -7.62 19.44 7.75
CA GLU A 161 -6.76 18.45 8.36
C GLU A 161 -6.31 17.41 7.30
N PRO A 162 -5.00 17.12 7.22
CA PRO A 162 -4.45 16.25 6.18
C PRO A 162 -4.82 14.78 6.37
N GLU A 163 -5.09 14.39 7.61
CA GLU A 163 -5.33 13.02 8.05
C GLU A 163 -6.80 12.88 8.45
N LEU A 164 -7.39 11.72 8.17
CA LEU A 164 -8.71 11.38 8.65
C LEU A 164 -8.59 11.03 10.14
N GLU A 165 -9.50 11.56 10.96
CA GLU A 165 -9.63 11.11 12.35
C GLU A 165 -9.78 9.59 12.36
N ARG A 166 -8.97 8.92 13.18
CA ARG A 166 -9.24 7.53 13.51
C ARG A 166 -10.64 7.50 14.10
N GLU A 167 -11.58 6.82 13.45
CA GLU A 167 -12.77 6.30 14.13
C GLU A 167 -12.22 5.59 15.36
N ALA A 168 -12.46 6.15 16.55
CA ALA A 168 -12.08 5.50 17.79
C ALA A 168 -12.70 4.11 17.73
N GLU A 169 -11.88 3.08 17.93
CA GLU A 169 -12.37 1.72 18.17
C GLU A 169 -13.19 1.78 19.47
N ASP A 170 -14.45 2.19 19.37
CA ASP A 170 -15.47 1.91 20.37
C ASP A 170 -15.78 0.41 20.24
N GLY A 171 -15.17 -0.37 21.13
CA GLY A 171 -15.35 -1.81 21.27
C GLY A 171 -14.60 -2.37 22.46
#